data_AF-A0AAE4LM80-F1
#
_entry.id   AF-A0AAE4LM80-F1
#
_cell.length_a   1.000
_cell.length_b   1.000
_cell.length_c   1.000
_cell.angle_alpha   90.00
_cell.angle_beta   90.00
_cell.angle_gamma   90.00
#
_symmetry.space_group_name_H-M   'P 1'
#
loop_
_entity.id
_entity.type
_entity.pdbx_description
1 polymer ?
#
loop_
_entity_poly.entity_id
_entity_poly.type
_entity_poly.pdbx_seq_one_letter_code
_entity_poly.pdbx_strand_id
1 'polypeptide(L)'
;MRQFYALLCLLLFSGACSEDDTPNPAVKFSSPDSDVKISQDGTSAAITATHHAGQFVLTMEKNFEAVPESDRSWCTAVLSGDRLTVEIEENAEELRNAAISIMNGESVIGKITVEQGIAPTLSLESNTAEFTNEGGGIDPITVTTNQERWDAACDAGWITISKEGDKLRLTASPNPDGGNRPAVVTVTTGCKDNPAEVSAAINVTQGPPSLILEYTVPAGGKIILPLSGAIDCTVDYGDGYSEKLALTLNPATGSLINYEYAEAGVYEVSVSGSVEQLYSLQGHSETSRSYLTAVKQWGNVNLTSMYYAFYLCSNLKTLPENTTDSFAEVTTFKYAFEGCSGLQTIPASLFSGCDKVTDVLGCFTKCASLTSVPENLLAPLKNVTSLQSFLAHCKQLKTIPAGFFARSPQITTLKYTFSGNTAFETLPAGLFKGLANATNFEETFYGCTALKEIPDEFFAGCTSADIFRSCFFGNKALTKVGRNVFKGCTNVTSYKWLLANCTELVSVPADMFDDSRKVTDFSGTFRDAAKLAVESPYTTIDGVKVHIYERSLHPDAFTAPKSFGTCFRGCTALTDWDAIGSGYAAWTK
;
A
#
# COMPACT_ATOMS: atom_id res chain seq x y z
N MET A 1 16.58 -2.99 -49.17
CA MET A 1 18.00 -2.72 -49.46
C MET A 1 18.79 -3.89 -48.89
N ARG A 2 19.45 -4.70 -49.75
CA ARG A 2 20.40 -5.83 -49.46
C ARG A 2 19.88 -6.99 -48.56
N GLN A 3 19.61 -8.18 -49.09
CA GLN A 3 20.54 -9.32 -49.35
C GLN A 3 21.39 -9.76 -48.14
N PHE A 4 21.51 -11.10 -47.98
CA PHE A 4 22.20 -11.91 -46.96
C PHE A 4 21.31 -12.30 -45.76
N TYR A 5 21.12 -13.58 -45.40
CA TYR A 5 22.08 -14.70 -45.39
C TYR A 5 21.44 -16.04 -45.78
N ALA A 6 22.02 -16.68 -46.81
CA ALA A 6 22.15 -18.13 -46.87
C ALA A 6 23.54 -18.45 -46.34
N LEU A 7 23.66 -19.10 -45.18
CA LEU A 7 24.96 -19.54 -44.66
C LEU A 7 25.09 -21.05 -44.91
N LEU A 8 25.85 -21.35 -45.96
CA LEU A 8 26.36 -22.64 -46.35
C LEU A 8 27.47 -23.04 -45.35
N CYS A 9 27.24 -24.03 -44.50
CA CYS A 9 28.30 -24.61 -43.67
C CYS A 9 29.17 -25.56 -44.51
N LEU A 10 30.23 -25.00 -45.11
CA LEU A 10 31.42 -25.75 -45.50
C LEU A 10 32.20 -26.12 -44.22
N LEU A 11 32.31 -27.42 -43.93
CA LEU A 11 33.32 -27.95 -43.01
C LEU A 11 34.40 -28.66 -43.82
N LEU A 12 35.59 -28.05 -43.81
CA LEU A 12 36.84 -28.61 -44.29
C LEU A 12 37.31 -29.70 -43.32
N PHE A 13 37.60 -30.90 -43.83
CA PHE A 13 38.53 -31.83 -43.18
C PHE A 13 39.61 -32.24 -44.18
N SER A 14 40.85 -31.99 -43.80
CA SER A 14 42.07 -32.35 -44.51
C SER A 14 42.52 -33.77 -44.17
N GLY A 15 42.68 -34.61 -45.19
CA GLY A 15 43.80 -35.52 -45.41
C GLY A 15 43.98 -36.75 -44.49
N ALA A 16 43.66 -37.92 -45.04
CA ALA A 16 44.63 -39.02 -45.23
C ALA A 16 44.09 -39.98 -46.29
N CYS A 17 44.85 -40.19 -47.36
CA CYS A 17 44.54 -41.13 -48.45
C CYS A 17 44.61 -42.58 -47.97
N SER A 18 43.55 -43.35 -48.23
CA SER A 18 43.64 -44.76 -48.60
C SER A 18 42.71 -44.99 -49.79
N GLU A 19 43.29 -45.36 -50.92
CA GLU A 19 42.58 -45.73 -52.14
C GLU A 19 41.83 -47.05 -51.95
N ASP A 20 40.51 -46.99 -51.81
CA ASP A 20 39.59 -48.09 -52.13
C ASP A 20 38.27 -47.49 -52.64
N ASP A 21 38.25 -47.17 -53.94
CA ASP A 21 37.22 -46.37 -54.60
C ASP A 21 36.11 -47.27 -55.18
N THR A 22 35.49 -48.09 -54.33
CA THR A 22 34.12 -48.54 -54.60
C THR A 22 33.18 -47.47 -54.04
N PRO A 23 32.31 -46.83 -54.85
CA PRO A 23 31.34 -45.88 -54.34
C PRO A 23 30.52 -46.58 -53.25
N ASN A 24 30.66 -46.11 -52.02
CA ASN A 24 29.88 -46.60 -50.90
C ASN A 24 28.39 -46.51 -51.30
N PRO A 25 27.61 -47.60 -51.26
CA PRO A 25 26.25 -47.58 -51.78
C PRO A 25 25.41 -46.62 -50.95
N ALA A 26 25.23 -45.40 -51.46
CA ALA A 26 24.42 -44.40 -50.80
C ALA A 26 22.96 -44.90 -50.74
N VAL A 27 22.36 -44.81 -49.55
CA VAL A 27 20.95 -45.12 -49.41
C VAL A 27 20.12 -43.95 -49.94
N LYS A 28 18.99 -44.27 -50.56
CA LYS A 28 18.01 -43.26 -50.97
C LYS A 28 16.85 -43.24 -49.99
N PHE A 29 16.47 -42.02 -49.60
CA PHE A 29 15.35 -41.76 -48.73
C PHE A 29 14.13 -41.32 -49.54
N SER A 30 12.96 -41.70 -49.05
CA SER A 30 11.70 -41.04 -49.35
C SER A 30 10.97 -40.81 -48.03
N SER A 31 10.02 -39.88 -47.99
CA SER A 31 9.21 -39.67 -46.81
C SER A 31 7.80 -39.25 -47.21
N PRO A 32 6.76 -39.78 -46.53
CA PRO A 32 5.40 -39.27 -46.66
C PRO A 32 5.18 -37.97 -45.86
N ASP A 33 6.13 -37.60 -45.01
CA ASP A 33 6.05 -36.45 -44.10
C ASP A 33 6.47 -35.16 -44.81
N SER A 34 5.64 -34.12 -44.75
CA SER A 34 5.90 -32.83 -45.40
C SER A 34 7.04 -32.05 -44.76
N ASP A 35 7.36 -32.34 -43.50
CA ASP A 35 8.39 -31.65 -42.73
C ASP A 35 9.79 -32.26 -42.97
N VAL A 36 9.85 -33.34 -43.77
CA VAL A 36 11.07 -34.01 -44.17
C VAL A 36 11.41 -33.67 -45.63
N LYS A 37 12.51 -32.94 -45.84
CA LYS A 37 13.02 -32.58 -47.16
C LYS A 37 14.13 -33.51 -47.58
N ILE A 38 13.95 -34.21 -48.70
CA ILE A 38 14.97 -35.09 -49.27
C ILE A 38 15.87 -34.30 -50.25
N SER A 39 17.18 -34.55 -50.22
CA SER A 39 18.13 -33.96 -51.16
C SER A 39 17.86 -34.39 -52.61
N GLN A 40 18.35 -33.60 -53.57
CA GLN A 40 18.13 -33.85 -55.00
C GLN A 40 18.66 -35.22 -55.48
N ASP A 41 19.74 -35.72 -54.86
CA ASP A 41 20.32 -37.04 -55.14
C ASP A 41 19.68 -38.18 -54.33
N GLY A 42 18.79 -37.86 -53.38
CA GLY A 42 18.09 -38.80 -52.50
C GLY A 42 18.89 -39.26 -51.28
N THR A 43 20.15 -38.85 -51.13
CA THR A 43 21.09 -39.45 -50.17
C THR A 43 21.14 -38.80 -48.78
N SER A 44 20.39 -37.71 -48.61
CA SER A 44 20.23 -37.03 -47.33
C SER A 44 18.82 -36.51 -47.13
N ALA A 45 18.42 -36.35 -45.87
CA ALA A 45 17.15 -35.76 -45.49
C ALA A 45 17.37 -34.65 -44.46
N ALA A 46 16.53 -33.62 -44.52
CA ALA A 46 16.49 -32.56 -43.52
C ALA A 46 15.10 -32.54 -42.89
N ILE A 47 15.04 -32.68 -41.57
CA ILE A 47 13.81 -32.59 -40.77
C ILE A 47 13.80 -31.22 -40.12
N THR A 48 12.72 -30.46 -40.31
CA THR A 48 12.47 -29.21 -39.59
C THR A 48 11.28 -29.42 -38.68
N ALA A 49 11.51 -29.38 -37.37
CA ALA A 49 10.49 -29.65 -36.37
C ALA A 49 10.18 -28.43 -35.50
N THR A 50 8.94 -28.35 -35.03
CA THR A 50 8.55 -27.39 -33.98
C THR A 50 9.15 -27.80 -32.64
N HIS A 51 8.87 -27.02 -31.59
CA HIS A 51 9.39 -27.28 -30.26
C HIS A 51 8.82 -28.56 -29.60
N HIS A 52 7.70 -29.10 -30.09
CA HIS A 52 7.07 -30.28 -29.50
C HIS A 52 7.85 -31.57 -29.77
N ALA A 53 7.62 -32.58 -28.93
CA ALA A 53 8.03 -33.94 -29.23
C ALA A 53 7.32 -34.45 -30.50
N GLY A 54 8.01 -35.23 -31.32
CA GLY A 54 7.51 -35.61 -32.65
C GLY A 54 8.13 -36.89 -33.17
N GLN A 55 7.43 -37.52 -34.11
CA GLN A 55 7.87 -38.73 -34.80
C GLN A 55 7.77 -38.51 -36.31
N PHE A 56 8.90 -38.64 -37.00
CA PHE A 56 9.03 -38.49 -38.45
C PHE A 56 9.35 -39.83 -39.08
N VAL A 57 8.72 -40.13 -40.21
CA VAL A 57 8.90 -41.42 -40.88
C VAL A 57 9.59 -41.23 -42.21
N LEU A 58 10.65 -41.98 -42.44
CA LEU A 58 11.34 -42.09 -43.72
C LEU A 58 11.31 -43.56 -44.18
N THR A 59 11.36 -43.76 -45.49
CA THR A 59 11.52 -45.06 -46.12
C THR A 59 12.87 -45.11 -46.82
N MET A 60 13.66 -46.14 -46.51
CA MET A 60 14.96 -46.43 -47.10
C MET A 60 14.82 -47.44 -48.25
N GLU A 61 15.23 -47.08 -49.46
CA GLU A 61 15.07 -47.93 -50.67
C GLU A 61 15.79 -49.29 -50.60
N LYS A 62 16.81 -49.43 -49.74
CA LYS A 62 17.59 -50.67 -49.54
C LYS A 62 18.03 -50.78 -48.08
N ASN A 63 17.92 -51.98 -47.50
CA ASN A 63 18.28 -52.22 -46.10
C ASN A 63 19.47 -53.20 -45.96
N PHE A 64 20.68 -52.66 -46.01
CA PHE A 64 21.92 -53.38 -45.75
C PHE A 64 22.30 -53.21 -44.28
N GLU A 65 21.92 -54.12 -43.38
CA GLU A 65 22.34 -54.15 -41.95
C GLU A 65 22.58 -52.76 -41.30
N ALA A 66 21.73 -51.77 -41.62
CA ALA A 66 22.07 -50.38 -41.41
C ALA A 66 21.71 -49.97 -39.98
N VAL A 67 22.59 -49.22 -39.33
CA VAL A 67 22.37 -48.75 -37.96
C VAL A 67 22.29 -47.22 -37.98
N PRO A 68 21.15 -46.62 -37.64
CA PRO A 68 21.07 -45.19 -37.45
C PRO A 68 21.76 -44.80 -36.12
N GLU A 69 22.68 -43.86 -36.18
CA GLU A 69 23.39 -43.34 -35.03
C GLU A 69 23.15 -41.83 -34.92
N SER A 70 22.53 -41.40 -33.82
CA SER A 70 22.34 -39.99 -33.52
C SER A 70 23.49 -39.45 -32.68
N ASP A 71 23.90 -38.21 -32.96
CA ASP A 71 24.90 -37.49 -32.18
C ASP A 71 24.31 -36.76 -30.95
N ARG A 72 22.99 -36.85 -30.74
CA ARG A 72 22.27 -36.21 -29.63
C ARG A 72 21.27 -37.17 -29.01
N SER A 73 21.17 -37.17 -27.68
CA SER A 73 20.25 -38.06 -26.96
C SER A 73 18.77 -37.72 -27.14
N TRP A 74 18.44 -36.45 -27.38
CA TRP A 74 17.06 -35.97 -27.55
C TRP A 74 16.46 -36.28 -28.93
N CYS A 75 17.28 -36.73 -29.89
CA CYS A 75 16.86 -37.13 -31.22
C CYS A 75 17.31 -38.57 -31.43
N THR A 76 16.39 -39.50 -31.55
CA THR A 76 16.70 -40.92 -31.74
C THR A 76 16.16 -41.38 -33.09
N ALA A 77 16.72 -42.47 -33.59
CA ALA A 77 16.27 -43.05 -34.83
C ALA A 77 16.29 -44.58 -34.71
N VAL A 78 15.22 -45.21 -35.17
CA VAL A 78 15.04 -46.66 -35.12
C VAL A 78 14.68 -47.15 -36.52
N LEU A 79 15.47 -48.07 -37.04
CA LEU A 79 15.22 -48.72 -38.33
C LEU A 79 14.51 -50.06 -38.11
N SER A 80 13.36 -50.26 -38.75
CA SER A 80 12.61 -51.52 -38.73
C SER A 80 12.16 -51.87 -40.15
N GLY A 81 12.84 -52.84 -40.76
CA GLY A 81 12.69 -53.09 -42.20
C GLY A 81 13.19 -51.90 -43.02
N ASP A 82 12.43 -51.46 -44.01
CA ASP A 82 12.72 -50.25 -44.79
C ASP A 82 12.27 -48.95 -44.11
N ARG A 83 11.58 -49.04 -42.97
CA ARG A 83 11.00 -47.90 -42.26
C ARG A 83 11.98 -47.37 -41.21
N LEU A 84 12.47 -46.17 -41.43
CA LEU A 84 13.25 -45.40 -40.46
C LEU A 84 12.34 -44.42 -39.74
N THR A 85 12.25 -44.57 -38.43
CA THR A 85 11.48 -43.68 -37.57
C THR A 85 12.44 -42.79 -36.79
N VAL A 86 12.34 -41.48 -36.95
CA VAL A 86 13.09 -40.49 -36.17
C VAL A 86 12.15 -39.92 -35.10
N GLU A 87 12.55 -40.03 -33.83
CA GLU A 87 11.81 -39.48 -32.70
C GLU A 87 12.60 -38.35 -32.06
N ILE A 88 11.93 -37.25 -31.75
CA ILE A 88 12.50 -36.11 -31.04
C ILE A 88 11.74 -35.83 -29.76
N GLU A 89 12.46 -35.43 -28.73
CA GLU A 89 11.90 -34.94 -27.46
C GLU A 89 11.45 -33.47 -27.58
N GLU A 90 10.64 -33.00 -26.63
CA GLU A 90 10.22 -31.60 -26.53
C GLU A 90 11.40 -30.66 -26.20
N ASN A 91 11.33 -29.41 -26.66
CA ASN A 91 12.40 -28.42 -26.56
C ASN A 91 11.93 -27.09 -25.95
N ALA A 92 12.39 -26.80 -24.72
CA ALA A 92 12.03 -25.58 -24.00
C ALA A 92 13.17 -24.53 -23.92
N GLU A 93 14.40 -24.86 -24.33
CA GLU A 93 15.59 -24.13 -23.88
C GLU A 93 16.27 -23.30 -24.97
N GLU A 94 16.58 -23.88 -26.14
CA GLU A 94 17.32 -23.22 -27.21
C GLU A 94 17.07 -23.85 -28.58
N LEU A 95 17.32 -23.11 -29.67
CA LEU A 95 17.36 -23.70 -31.01
C LEU A 95 18.44 -24.79 -31.05
N ARG A 96 18.06 -26.02 -31.42
CA ARG A 96 18.98 -27.17 -31.36
C ARG A 96 18.97 -27.99 -32.64
N ASN A 97 20.11 -28.64 -32.90
CA ASN A 97 20.33 -29.44 -34.08
C ASN A 97 20.90 -30.82 -33.71
N ALA A 98 20.49 -31.86 -34.44
CA ALA A 98 21.04 -33.20 -34.37
C ALA A 98 21.38 -33.72 -35.78
N ALA A 99 22.36 -34.61 -35.84
CA ALA A 99 22.71 -35.35 -37.04
C ALA A 99 22.57 -36.85 -36.76
N ILE A 100 21.78 -37.52 -37.59
CA ILE A 100 21.70 -38.98 -37.62
C ILE A 100 22.52 -39.46 -38.81
N SER A 101 23.55 -40.24 -38.52
CA SER A 101 24.33 -40.93 -39.54
C SER A 101 23.77 -42.34 -39.71
N ILE A 102 23.47 -42.72 -40.96
CA ILE A 102 23.07 -44.08 -41.28
C ILE A 102 24.36 -44.85 -41.59
N MET A 103 24.70 -45.79 -40.71
CA MET A 103 25.95 -46.55 -40.77
C MET A 103 25.73 -47.92 -41.42
N ASN A 104 26.70 -48.35 -42.22
CA ASN A 104 26.86 -49.74 -42.64
C ASN A 104 28.32 -50.15 -42.35
N GLY A 105 28.55 -50.86 -41.26
CA GLY A 105 29.90 -51.00 -40.69
C GLY A 105 30.47 -49.65 -40.26
N GLU A 106 31.71 -49.35 -40.66
CA GLU A 106 32.39 -48.07 -40.36
C GLU A 106 32.02 -46.93 -41.32
N SER A 107 31.11 -47.19 -42.25
CA SER A 107 30.81 -46.32 -43.38
C SER A 107 29.48 -45.58 -43.22
N VAL A 108 29.50 -44.25 -43.38
CA VAL A 108 28.29 -43.42 -43.43
C VAL A 108 27.69 -43.50 -44.84
N ILE A 109 26.51 -44.09 -44.97
CA ILE A 109 25.82 -44.30 -46.25
C ILE A 109 24.61 -43.38 -46.47
N GLY A 110 24.22 -42.62 -45.44
CA GLY A 110 23.18 -41.59 -45.51
C GLY A 110 23.26 -40.65 -44.31
N LYS A 111 22.74 -39.43 -44.47
CA LYS A 111 22.72 -38.42 -43.39
C LYS A 111 21.35 -37.78 -43.25
N ILE A 112 20.91 -37.62 -42.00
CA ILE A 112 19.71 -36.88 -41.67
C ILE A 112 20.09 -35.76 -40.72
N THR A 113 19.72 -34.53 -41.05
CA THR A 113 19.87 -33.39 -40.15
C THR A 113 18.50 -33.04 -39.58
N VAL A 114 18.42 -32.84 -38.27
CA VAL A 114 17.21 -32.45 -37.57
C VAL A 114 17.45 -31.10 -36.93
N GLU A 115 16.65 -30.10 -37.31
CA GLU A 115 16.61 -28.78 -36.69
C GLU A 115 15.29 -28.66 -35.91
N GLN A 116 15.37 -28.34 -34.62
CA GLN A 116 14.21 -28.20 -33.75
C GLN A 116 14.13 -26.79 -33.16
N GLY A 117 12.97 -26.15 -33.34
CA GLY A 117 12.64 -24.84 -32.76
C GLY A 117 12.51 -24.85 -31.23
N ILE A 118 12.46 -23.67 -30.62
CA ILE A 118 12.26 -23.45 -29.18
C ILE A 118 10.79 -23.08 -28.86
N ALA A 119 10.29 -23.51 -27.70
CA ALA A 119 8.96 -23.13 -27.22
C ALA A 119 8.80 -21.58 -27.17
N PRO A 120 7.67 -21.04 -27.62
CA PRO A 120 7.41 -19.61 -27.53
C PRO A 120 7.31 -19.17 -26.07
N THR A 121 7.92 -18.03 -25.75
CA THR A 121 7.76 -17.36 -24.46
C THR A 121 7.00 -16.06 -24.67
N LEU A 122 6.08 -15.71 -23.77
CA LEU A 122 5.38 -14.42 -23.79
C LEU A 122 5.33 -13.84 -22.38
N SER A 123 5.71 -12.58 -22.25
CA SER A 123 5.51 -11.80 -21.04
C SER A 123 5.09 -10.38 -21.40
N LEU A 124 4.24 -9.81 -20.55
CA LEU A 124 3.72 -8.45 -20.68
C LEU A 124 4.23 -7.61 -19.52
N GLU A 125 4.57 -6.35 -19.80
CA GLU A 125 4.92 -5.38 -18.76
C GLU A 125 3.75 -5.11 -17.80
N SER A 126 2.51 -5.19 -18.32
CA SER A 126 1.28 -5.10 -17.54
C SER A 126 0.23 -6.06 -18.13
N ASN A 127 -0.51 -6.73 -17.25
CA ASN A 127 -1.69 -7.53 -17.56
C ASN A 127 -3.01 -6.75 -17.32
N THR A 128 -2.93 -5.44 -17.05
CA THR A 128 -4.11 -4.57 -16.86
C THR A 128 -3.96 -3.26 -17.63
N ALA A 129 -5.10 -2.66 -18.01
CA ALA A 129 -5.16 -1.33 -18.62
C ALA A 129 -6.45 -0.61 -18.19
N GLU A 130 -6.32 0.62 -17.69
CA GLU A 130 -7.47 1.43 -17.26
C GLU A 130 -7.63 2.67 -18.14
N PHE A 131 -8.86 2.93 -18.56
CA PHE A 131 -9.27 4.13 -19.29
C PHE A 131 -10.31 4.89 -18.46
N THR A 132 -10.19 6.21 -18.44
CA THR A 132 -11.26 7.05 -17.90
C THR A 132 -12.47 7.07 -18.85
N ASN A 133 -13.59 7.60 -18.38
CA ASN A 133 -14.77 7.82 -19.22
C ASN A 133 -14.50 8.69 -20.46
N GLU A 134 -13.48 9.54 -20.45
CA GLU A 134 -13.10 10.36 -21.62
C GLU A 134 -12.42 9.51 -22.72
N GLY A 135 -11.96 8.30 -22.41
CA GLY A 135 -11.18 7.47 -23.33
C GLY A 135 -9.76 8.03 -23.55
N GLY A 136 -9.24 7.88 -24.77
CA GLY A 136 -7.88 8.28 -25.12
C GLY A 136 -6.91 7.10 -25.15
N GLY A 137 -5.61 7.38 -25.28
CA GLY A 137 -4.55 6.38 -25.30
C GLY A 137 -3.83 6.28 -23.95
N ILE A 138 -3.29 5.11 -23.64
CA ILE A 138 -2.40 4.88 -22.49
C ILE A 138 -0.95 4.76 -22.93
N ASP A 139 -0.03 4.74 -21.95
CA ASP A 139 1.35 4.38 -22.21
C ASP A 139 1.44 2.96 -22.82
N PRO A 140 2.32 2.74 -23.82
CA PRO A 140 2.37 1.47 -24.52
C PRO A 140 2.87 0.36 -23.59
N ILE A 141 2.18 -0.78 -23.61
CA ILE A 141 2.59 -1.98 -22.86
C ILE A 141 3.69 -2.69 -23.64
N THR A 142 4.82 -2.96 -22.99
CA THR A 142 5.91 -3.75 -23.60
C THR A 142 5.52 -5.22 -23.66
N VAL A 143 5.67 -5.82 -24.84
CA VAL A 143 5.47 -7.24 -25.12
C VAL A 143 6.85 -7.88 -25.33
N THR A 144 7.23 -8.82 -24.47
CA THR A 144 8.50 -9.55 -24.59
C THR A 144 8.23 -10.99 -25.02
N THR A 145 8.78 -11.38 -26.17
CA THR A 145 8.70 -12.74 -26.72
C THR A 145 10.02 -13.15 -27.36
N ASN A 146 10.30 -14.45 -27.42
CA ASN A 146 11.42 -15.02 -28.16
C ASN A 146 11.09 -15.29 -29.65
N GLN A 147 9.87 -14.96 -30.10
CA GLN A 147 9.42 -15.13 -31.48
C GLN A 147 9.55 -13.83 -32.29
N GLU A 148 9.73 -13.96 -33.60
CA GLU A 148 9.82 -12.79 -34.50
C GLU A 148 8.49 -12.03 -34.66
N ARG A 149 7.36 -12.67 -34.35
CA ARG A 149 6.01 -12.11 -34.57
C ARG A 149 5.11 -12.40 -33.39
N TRP A 150 4.28 -11.41 -33.07
CA TRP A 150 3.19 -11.50 -32.12
C TRP A 150 1.98 -10.70 -32.62
N ASP A 151 0.80 -11.06 -32.12
CA ASP A 151 -0.45 -10.39 -32.43
C ASP A 151 -1.25 -10.02 -31.17
N ALA A 152 -2.21 -9.12 -31.33
CA ALA A 152 -3.11 -8.73 -30.26
C ALA A 152 -4.52 -8.49 -30.81
N ALA A 153 -5.52 -9.04 -30.14
CA ALA A 153 -6.92 -8.94 -30.54
C ALA A 153 -7.81 -8.58 -29.34
N CYS A 154 -8.90 -7.88 -29.61
CA CYS A 154 -9.90 -7.52 -28.62
C CYS A 154 -11.27 -7.43 -29.30
N ASP A 155 -12.27 -8.11 -28.76
CA ASP A 155 -13.62 -8.14 -29.31
C ASP A 155 -14.44 -6.88 -28.96
N ALA A 156 -13.92 -6.04 -28.06
CA ALA A 156 -14.56 -4.81 -27.65
C ALA A 156 -14.35 -3.69 -28.69
N GLY A 157 -15.41 -3.33 -29.41
CA GLY A 157 -15.37 -2.31 -30.46
C GLY A 157 -15.05 -0.88 -29.99
N TRP A 158 -14.95 -0.63 -28.69
CA TRP A 158 -14.51 0.65 -28.11
C TRP A 158 -12.99 0.70 -27.88
N ILE A 159 -12.27 -0.41 -28.05
CA ILE A 159 -10.79 -0.48 -28.00
C ILE A 159 -10.22 -0.53 -29.42
N THR A 160 -9.22 0.31 -29.66
CA THR A 160 -8.37 0.27 -30.85
C THR A 160 -6.97 -0.18 -30.46
N ILE A 161 -6.42 -1.14 -31.20
CA ILE A 161 -5.08 -1.70 -31.01
C ILE A 161 -4.15 -1.19 -32.12
N SER A 162 -2.94 -0.76 -31.75
CA SER A 162 -1.85 -0.55 -32.69
C SER A 162 -0.53 -1.11 -32.14
N LYS A 163 0.38 -1.51 -33.04
CA LYS A 163 1.64 -2.17 -32.70
C LYS A 163 2.82 -1.40 -33.27
N GLU A 164 3.87 -1.20 -32.49
CA GLU A 164 5.12 -0.57 -32.90
C GLU A 164 6.31 -1.33 -32.29
N GLY A 165 6.90 -2.26 -33.04
CA GLY A 165 7.97 -3.13 -32.53
C GLY A 165 7.47 -4.05 -31.41
N ASP A 166 8.04 -3.90 -30.22
CA ASP A 166 7.68 -4.59 -28.98
C ASP A 166 6.60 -3.84 -28.17
N LYS A 167 6.04 -2.75 -28.69
CA LYS A 167 5.05 -1.93 -27.98
C LYS A 167 3.62 -2.18 -28.48
N LEU A 168 2.74 -2.52 -27.54
CA LEU A 168 1.29 -2.59 -27.73
C LEU A 168 0.64 -1.29 -27.26
N ARG A 169 0.03 -0.55 -28.18
CA ARG A 169 -0.71 0.69 -27.89
C ARG A 169 -2.20 0.40 -27.90
N LEU A 170 -2.87 0.77 -26.80
CA LEU A 170 -4.31 0.67 -26.64
C LEU A 170 -4.92 2.07 -26.57
N THR A 171 -6.02 2.27 -27.29
CA THR A 171 -6.81 3.51 -27.26
C THR A 171 -8.28 3.17 -27.06
N ALA A 172 -8.97 3.88 -26.16
CA ALA A 172 -10.41 3.74 -25.93
C ALA A 172 -11.20 4.92 -26.52
N SER A 173 -12.35 4.63 -27.15
CA SER A 173 -13.34 5.67 -27.48
C SER A 173 -14.05 6.18 -26.22
N PRO A 174 -14.53 7.44 -26.15
CA PRO A 174 -15.23 7.95 -24.97
C PRO A 174 -16.44 7.10 -24.54
N ASN A 175 -16.66 7.01 -23.23
CA ASN A 175 -17.76 6.32 -22.55
C ASN A 175 -18.65 7.35 -21.83
N PRO A 176 -19.60 7.99 -22.54
CA PRO A 176 -20.44 9.06 -21.99
C PRO A 176 -21.45 8.56 -20.95
N ASP A 177 -21.75 7.26 -20.92
CA ASP A 177 -22.71 6.67 -19.99
C ASP A 177 -22.15 6.56 -18.56
N GLY A 178 -20.83 6.73 -18.38
CA GLY A 178 -20.16 6.81 -17.09
C GLY A 178 -19.99 5.49 -16.33
N GLY A 179 -20.66 4.42 -16.77
CA GLY A 179 -20.57 3.08 -16.16
C GLY A 179 -19.34 2.30 -16.60
N ASN A 180 -18.88 1.36 -15.78
CA ASN A 180 -17.73 0.51 -16.12
C ASN A 180 -18.01 -0.41 -17.31
N ARG A 181 -17.08 -0.42 -18.29
CA ARG A 181 -17.07 -1.37 -19.42
C ARG A 181 -15.78 -2.19 -19.37
N PRO A 182 -15.85 -3.50 -19.06
CA PRO A 182 -14.69 -4.38 -19.13
C PRO A 182 -14.45 -4.89 -20.57
N ALA A 183 -13.20 -5.17 -20.90
CA ALA A 183 -12.75 -5.85 -22.11
C ALA A 183 -11.50 -6.68 -21.81
N VAL A 184 -11.18 -7.63 -22.69
CA VAL A 184 -9.94 -8.40 -22.62
C VAL A 184 -9.21 -8.24 -23.95
N VAL A 185 -7.97 -7.76 -23.89
CA VAL A 185 -7.06 -7.80 -25.04
C VAL A 185 -6.21 -9.05 -24.88
N THR A 186 -6.32 -9.97 -25.83
CA THR A 186 -5.49 -11.18 -25.87
C THR A 186 -4.29 -10.93 -26.76
N VAL A 187 -3.10 -11.01 -26.17
CA VAL A 187 -1.82 -10.98 -26.88
C VAL A 187 -1.39 -12.41 -27.14
N THR A 188 -1.01 -12.73 -28.37
CA THR A 188 -0.60 -14.07 -28.79
C THR A 188 0.74 -14.07 -29.49
N THR A 189 1.52 -15.12 -29.28
CA THR A 189 2.78 -15.38 -29.98
C THR A 189 2.89 -16.88 -30.28
N GLY A 190 3.63 -17.24 -31.32
CA GLY A 190 3.83 -18.64 -31.67
C GLY A 190 4.96 -18.84 -32.67
N CYS A 191 5.29 -20.11 -32.92
CA CYS A 191 6.33 -20.48 -33.87
C CYS A 191 5.82 -20.42 -35.32
N LYS A 192 6.73 -20.54 -36.27
CA LYS A 192 6.49 -20.35 -37.72
C LYS A 192 5.35 -21.22 -38.28
N ASP A 193 5.13 -22.39 -37.69
CA ASP A 193 4.17 -23.40 -38.16
C ASP A 193 2.92 -23.49 -37.26
N ASN A 194 2.93 -22.82 -36.10
CA ASN A 194 1.78 -22.66 -35.21
C ASN A 194 1.83 -21.27 -34.55
N PRO A 195 1.30 -20.23 -35.21
CA PRO A 195 1.51 -18.83 -34.81
C PRO A 195 0.81 -18.41 -33.50
N ALA A 196 0.02 -19.29 -32.87
CA ALA A 196 -0.73 -19.00 -31.65
C ALA A 196 -0.53 -20.07 -30.57
N GLU A 197 0.70 -20.24 -30.09
CA GLU A 197 1.05 -21.26 -29.08
C GLU A 197 0.96 -20.74 -27.64
N VAL A 198 1.20 -19.44 -27.41
CA VAL A 198 1.14 -18.83 -26.08
C VAL A 198 0.34 -17.54 -26.15
N SER A 199 -0.60 -17.40 -25.20
CA SER A 199 -1.44 -16.21 -25.05
C SER A 199 -1.32 -15.62 -23.66
N ALA A 200 -1.34 -14.30 -23.58
CA ALA A 200 -1.49 -13.55 -22.35
C ALA A 200 -2.67 -12.59 -22.48
N ALA A 201 -3.40 -12.37 -21.39
CA ALA A 201 -4.55 -11.48 -21.36
C ALA A 201 -4.18 -10.15 -20.69
N ILE A 202 -4.73 -9.06 -21.23
CA ILE A 202 -4.75 -7.75 -20.59
C ILE A 202 -6.20 -7.44 -20.24
N ASN A 203 -6.49 -7.35 -18.95
CA ASN A 203 -7.81 -6.95 -18.44
C ASN A 203 -7.94 -5.43 -18.61
N VAL A 204 -8.84 -5.01 -19.50
CA VAL A 204 -9.07 -3.60 -19.79
C VAL A 204 -10.36 -3.14 -19.13
N THR A 205 -10.32 -2.02 -18.41
CA THR A 205 -11.53 -1.38 -17.87
C THR A 205 -11.63 0.05 -18.38
N GLN A 206 -12.85 0.47 -18.71
CA GLN A 206 -13.15 1.88 -18.96
C GLN A 206 -14.24 2.37 -18.03
N GLY A 207 -13.93 3.36 -17.20
CA GLY A 207 -14.88 3.99 -16.30
C GLY A 207 -14.21 4.78 -15.18
N PRO A 208 -14.87 4.92 -14.02
CA PRO A 208 -14.24 5.48 -12.83
C PRO A 208 -12.98 4.67 -12.43
N PRO A 209 -11.91 5.33 -11.97
CA PRO A 209 -10.64 4.68 -11.66
C PRO A 209 -10.79 3.62 -10.54
N SER A 210 -10.02 2.55 -10.59
CA SER A 210 -10.11 1.45 -9.61
C SER A 210 -9.43 1.78 -8.28
N LEU A 211 -9.85 1.12 -7.20
CA LEU A 211 -9.06 1.04 -5.97
C LEU A 211 -7.90 0.07 -6.20
N ILE A 212 -6.65 0.46 -5.91
CA ILE A 212 -5.47 -0.40 -6.07
C ILE A 212 -4.77 -0.56 -4.72
N LEU A 213 -4.66 -1.81 -4.28
CA LEU A 213 -4.04 -2.22 -3.02
C LEU A 213 -2.82 -3.10 -3.31
N GLU A 214 -1.68 -2.81 -2.70
CA GLU A 214 -0.47 -3.62 -2.83
C GLU A 214 -0.33 -4.56 -1.64
N TYR A 215 -0.17 -5.85 -1.94
CA TYR A 215 0.07 -6.90 -0.96
C TYR A 215 1.43 -7.56 -1.17
N THR A 216 2.20 -7.70 -0.10
CA THR A 216 3.40 -8.57 -0.07
C THR A 216 3.04 -9.85 0.65
N VAL A 217 3.01 -10.97 -0.07
CA VAL A 217 2.44 -12.24 0.38
C VAL A 217 3.47 -13.37 0.28
N PRO A 218 3.64 -14.24 1.29
CA PRO A 218 4.45 -15.45 1.17
C PRO A 218 3.73 -16.53 0.36
N ALA A 219 4.45 -17.58 -0.06
CA ALA A 219 3.84 -18.73 -0.73
C ALA A 219 2.78 -19.41 0.16
N GLY A 220 1.61 -19.71 -0.40
CA GLY A 220 0.42 -20.18 0.33
C GLY A 220 -0.21 -19.10 1.24
N GLY A 221 0.20 -17.84 1.10
CA GLY A 221 -0.29 -16.75 1.92
C GLY A 221 -1.69 -16.32 1.51
N LYS A 222 -2.55 -16.14 2.51
CA LYS A 222 -3.95 -15.77 2.34
C LYS A 222 -4.21 -14.32 2.72
N ILE A 223 -4.67 -13.52 1.77
CA ILE A 223 -5.15 -12.16 2.01
C ILE A 223 -6.66 -12.17 2.30
N ILE A 224 -7.10 -11.10 2.95
CA ILE A 224 -8.52 -10.79 3.13
C ILE A 224 -8.71 -9.36 2.64
N LEU A 225 -9.55 -9.18 1.62
CA LEU A 225 -9.80 -7.85 1.07
C LEU A 225 -10.63 -7.03 2.05
N PRO A 226 -10.32 -5.73 2.23
CA PRO A 226 -11.01 -4.89 3.19
C PRO A 226 -12.37 -4.40 2.64
N LEU A 227 -13.07 -5.16 1.80
CA LEU A 227 -14.32 -4.71 1.16
C LEU A 227 -15.53 -5.06 2.04
N SER A 228 -16.51 -4.16 2.12
CA SER A 228 -17.70 -4.34 2.94
C SER A 228 -18.92 -3.58 2.41
N GLY A 229 -20.11 -3.91 2.91
CA GLY A 229 -21.38 -3.35 2.46
C GLY A 229 -21.82 -3.92 1.11
N ALA A 230 -22.59 -3.15 0.36
CA ALA A 230 -22.97 -3.49 -1.01
C ALA A 230 -21.74 -3.45 -1.94
N ILE A 231 -21.55 -4.52 -2.70
CA ILE A 231 -20.44 -4.71 -3.64
C ILE A 231 -21.01 -5.13 -4.99
N ASP A 232 -20.64 -4.38 -6.03
CA ASP A 232 -20.82 -4.75 -7.44
C ASP A 232 -19.55 -4.33 -8.19
N CYS A 233 -18.55 -5.21 -8.15
CA CYS A 233 -17.20 -4.90 -8.62
C CYS A 233 -16.55 -6.11 -9.30
N THR A 234 -15.48 -5.84 -10.04
CA THR A 234 -14.53 -6.84 -10.52
C THR A 234 -13.22 -6.67 -9.74
N VAL A 235 -12.73 -7.76 -9.18
CA VAL A 235 -11.44 -7.83 -8.49
C VAL A 235 -10.45 -8.55 -9.40
N ASP A 236 -9.34 -7.89 -9.71
CA ASP A 236 -8.13 -8.50 -10.30
C ASP A 236 -7.11 -8.68 -9.18
N TYR A 237 -6.67 -9.92 -8.95
CA TYR A 237 -5.76 -10.24 -7.84
C TYR A 237 -4.29 -10.02 -8.17
N GLY A 238 -3.96 -9.60 -9.39
CA GLY A 238 -2.59 -9.27 -9.80
C GLY A 238 -1.74 -10.48 -10.18
N ASP A 239 -2.28 -11.69 -10.16
CA ASP A 239 -1.62 -12.93 -10.59
C ASP A 239 -2.21 -13.52 -11.89
N GLY A 240 -3.06 -12.73 -12.56
CA GLY A 240 -3.77 -13.12 -13.78
C GLY A 240 -5.17 -13.68 -13.52
N TYR A 241 -5.54 -13.98 -12.27
CA TYR A 241 -6.91 -14.32 -11.91
C TYR A 241 -7.74 -13.07 -11.58
N SER A 242 -8.95 -13.01 -12.12
CA SER A 242 -9.94 -12.00 -11.76
C SER A 242 -11.32 -12.62 -11.57
N GLU A 243 -12.17 -11.97 -10.78
CA GLU A 243 -13.54 -12.40 -10.55
C GLU A 243 -14.52 -11.23 -10.47
N LYS A 244 -15.78 -11.50 -10.81
CA LYS A 244 -16.88 -10.54 -10.65
C LYS A 244 -17.65 -10.85 -9.38
N LEU A 245 -17.85 -9.84 -8.55
CA LEU A 245 -18.56 -9.91 -7.28
C LEU A 245 -19.79 -9.01 -7.32
N ALA A 246 -20.96 -9.58 -7.04
CA ALA A 246 -22.23 -8.85 -6.90
C ALA A 246 -22.95 -9.38 -5.65
N LEU A 247 -22.64 -8.80 -4.49
CA LEU A 247 -23.02 -9.33 -3.18
C LEU A 247 -23.07 -8.25 -2.11
N THR A 248 -23.54 -8.58 -0.91
CA THR A 248 -23.50 -7.70 0.26
C THR A 248 -22.74 -8.37 1.38
N LEU A 249 -21.66 -7.74 1.86
CA LEU A 249 -20.86 -8.24 2.96
C LEU A 249 -21.21 -7.51 4.26
N ASN A 250 -21.47 -8.29 5.30
CA ASN A 250 -21.60 -7.78 6.66
C ASN A 250 -20.47 -8.35 7.53
N PRO A 251 -19.51 -7.52 7.96
CA PRO A 251 -18.40 -8.01 8.78
C PRO A 251 -18.84 -8.52 10.15
N ALA A 252 -20.00 -8.08 10.66
CA ALA A 252 -20.57 -8.60 11.91
C ALA A 252 -21.00 -10.07 11.78
N THR A 253 -21.28 -10.55 10.56
CA THR A 253 -21.66 -11.94 10.29
C THR A 253 -20.50 -12.79 9.76
N GLY A 254 -19.29 -12.22 9.63
CA GLY A 254 -18.07 -12.94 9.24
C GLY A 254 -17.91 -13.27 7.76
N SER A 255 -18.75 -12.72 6.87
CA SER A 255 -18.60 -12.91 5.42
C SER A 255 -17.50 -11.99 4.88
N LEU A 256 -16.47 -12.58 4.27
CA LEU A 256 -15.26 -11.89 3.83
C LEU A 256 -14.79 -12.44 2.48
N ILE A 257 -14.14 -11.60 1.67
CA ILE A 257 -13.48 -12.04 0.44
C ILE A 257 -12.05 -12.43 0.80
N ASN A 258 -11.69 -13.65 0.44
CA ASN A 258 -10.43 -14.27 0.80
C ASN A 258 -9.76 -14.78 -0.48
N TYR A 259 -8.44 -14.61 -0.57
CA TYR A 259 -7.68 -15.09 -1.71
C TYR A 259 -6.32 -15.63 -1.24
N GLU A 260 -5.91 -16.78 -1.79
CA GLU A 260 -4.66 -17.46 -1.44
C GLU A 260 -3.73 -17.47 -2.65
N TYR A 261 -2.53 -16.93 -2.47
CA TYR A 261 -1.50 -16.94 -3.51
C TYR A 261 -0.64 -18.18 -3.39
N ALA A 262 -0.47 -18.91 -4.50
CA ALA A 262 0.39 -20.09 -4.54
C ALA A 262 1.86 -19.72 -4.32
N GLU A 263 2.32 -18.67 -4.99
CA GLU A 263 3.71 -18.21 -4.96
C GLU A 263 3.90 -16.97 -4.08
N ALA A 264 5.09 -16.83 -3.50
CA ALA A 264 5.47 -15.62 -2.79
C ALA A 264 5.65 -14.47 -3.78
N GLY A 265 5.19 -13.27 -3.45
CA GLY A 265 5.29 -12.14 -4.37
C GLY A 265 4.76 -10.82 -3.81
N VAL A 266 4.87 -9.80 -4.64
CA VAL A 266 4.20 -8.50 -4.47
C VAL A 266 3.11 -8.44 -5.53
N TYR A 267 1.87 -8.28 -5.09
CA TYR A 267 0.69 -8.30 -5.95
C TYR A 267 -0.06 -6.99 -5.81
N GLU A 268 -0.44 -6.40 -6.93
CA GLU A 268 -1.36 -5.26 -6.98
C GLU A 268 -2.77 -5.78 -7.24
N VAL A 269 -3.62 -5.68 -6.22
CA VAL A 269 -5.03 -6.03 -6.32
C VAL A 269 -5.81 -4.81 -6.78
N SER A 270 -6.43 -4.89 -7.95
CA SER A 270 -7.29 -3.84 -8.51
C SER A 270 -8.76 -4.17 -8.28
N VAL A 271 -9.53 -3.20 -7.80
CA VAL A 271 -10.97 -3.32 -7.58
C VAL A 271 -11.70 -2.23 -8.37
N SER A 272 -12.37 -2.64 -9.44
CA SER A 272 -13.12 -1.77 -10.34
C SER A 272 -14.63 -1.96 -10.15
N GLY A 273 -15.39 -0.87 -10.03
CA GLY A 273 -16.84 -0.93 -9.82
C GLY A 273 -17.24 -0.25 -8.52
N SER A 274 -18.27 -0.77 -7.84
CA SER A 274 -18.83 -0.17 -6.64
C SER A 274 -18.51 -1.00 -5.41
N VAL A 275 -17.97 -0.35 -4.39
CA VAL A 275 -17.71 -0.86 -3.05
C VAL A 275 -18.22 0.17 -2.06
N GLU A 276 -19.23 -0.19 -1.27
CA GLU A 276 -19.84 0.76 -0.35
C GLU A 276 -18.88 1.20 0.77
N GLN A 277 -18.08 0.28 1.33
CA GLN A 277 -17.27 0.55 2.51
C GLN A 277 -15.94 -0.22 2.48
N LEU A 278 -14.90 0.38 3.08
CA LEU A 278 -13.71 -0.37 3.47
C LEU A 278 -13.72 -0.69 4.97
N TYR A 279 -13.36 -1.91 5.34
CA TYR A 279 -13.40 -2.40 6.73
C TYR A 279 -12.43 -3.57 6.97
N SER A 280 -11.65 -3.52 8.07
CA SER A 280 -10.66 -4.54 8.44
C SER A 280 -10.65 -4.94 9.92
N LEU A 281 -11.73 -4.73 10.69
CA LEU A 281 -11.77 -5.10 12.13
C LEU A 281 -12.20 -6.56 12.35
N GLN A 282 -13.50 -6.85 12.22
CA GLN A 282 -14.04 -8.18 12.53
C GLN A 282 -13.64 -9.20 11.46
N GLY A 283 -13.07 -10.34 11.86
CA GLY A 283 -12.73 -11.46 10.98
C GLY A 283 -11.39 -11.36 10.25
N HIS A 284 -10.69 -10.22 10.32
CA HIS A 284 -9.33 -10.09 9.81
C HIS A 284 -8.31 -10.53 10.86
N SER A 285 -7.36 -11.38 10.48
CA SER A 285 -6.23 -11.79 11.33
C SER A 285 -5.10 -10.77 11.25
N GLU A 286 -4.24 -10.72 12.28
CA GLU A 286 -3.02 -9.91 12.25
C GLU A 286 -2.15 -10.23 11.02
N THR A 287 -2.00 -11.52 10.69
CA THR A 287 -1.27 -11.97 9.51
C THR A 287 -1.84 -11.40 8.21
N SER A 288 -3.15 -11.53 7.98
CA SER A 288 -3.78 -11.03 6.75
C SER A 288 -3.64 -9.51 6.57
N ARG A 289 -3.72 -8.75 7.67
CA ARG A 289 -3.52 -7.29 7.67
C ARG A 289 -2.07 -6.91 7.40
N SER A 290 -1.12 -7.72 7.88
CA SER A 290 0.30 -7.46 7.70
C SER A 290 0.78 -7.64 6.26
N TYR A 291 -0.02 -8.30 5.40
CA TYR A 291 0.32 -8.43 3.99
C TYR A 291 0.03 -7.17 3.19
N LEU A 292 -0.89 -6.29 3.62
CA LEU A 292 -1.13 -5.01 2.95
C LEU A 292 0.03 -4.04 3.22
N THR A 293 0.76 -3.65 2.17
CA THR A 293 1.97 -2.84 2.27
C THR A 293 1.80 -1.41 1.75
N ALA A 294 0.90 -1.20 0.79
CA ALA A 294 0.59 0.13 0.27
C ALA A 294 -0.86 0.23 -0.21
N VAL A 295 -1.43 1.43 -0.11
CA VAL A 295 -2.53 1.84 -1.00
C VAL A 295 -1.88 2.58 -2.16
N LYS A 296 -2.15 2.15 -3.39
CA LYS A 296 -1.54 2.71 -4.61
C LYS A 296 -2.45 3.71 -5.29
N GLN A 297 -3.76 3.47 -5.23
CA GLN A 297 -4.78 4.36 -5.76
C GLN A 297 -6.07 4.18 -4.96
N TRP A 298 -6.77 5.27 -4.65
CA TRP A 298 -8.05 5.23 -3.93
C TRP A 298 -9.24 4.87 -4.83
N GLY A 299 -9.15 5.19 -6.13
CA GLY A 299 -10.18 4.94 -7.12
C GLY A 299 -11.43 5.79 -6.92
N ASN A 300 -12.47 5.59 -7.71
CA ASN A 300 -13.79 6.15 -7.46
C ASN A 300 -14.80 5.01 -7.47
N VAL A 301 -14.77 4.26 -6.38
CA VAL A 301 -15.55 3.02 -6.20
C VAL A 301 -16.80 3.24 -5.35
N ASN A 302 -17.32 4.47 -5.27
CA ASN A 302 -18.52 4.83 -4.50
C ASN A 302 -18.45 4.56 -2.98
N LEU A 303 -17.29 4.79 -2.37
CA LEU A 303 -17.12 4.66 -0.93
C LEU A 303 -18.00 5.64 -0.16
N THR A 304 -18.70 5.14 0.85
CA THR A 304 -19.50 5.94 1.80
C THR A 304 -18.95 5.90 3.23
N SER A 305 -18.05 4.95 3.53
CA SER A 305 -17.46 4.76 4.85
C SER A 305 -16.04 4.18 4.78
N MET A 306 -15.16 4.73 5.61
CA MET A 306 -13.81 4.21 5.88
C MET A 306 -13.68 3.69 7.32
N TYR A 307 -14.80 3.32 7.95
CA TYR A 307 -14.82 2.84 9.33
C TYR A 307 -13.96 1.58 9.48
N TYR A 308 -12.86 1.69 10.24
CA TYR A 308 -11.86 0.61 10.40
C TYR A 308 -11.23 0.10 9.08
N ALA A 309 -11.19 0.90 8.00
CA ALA A 309 -10.75 0.49 6.66
C ALA A 309 -9.45 -0.34 6.63
N PHE A 310 -8.39 0.14 7.26
CA PHE A 310 -7.07 -0.49 7.34
C PHE A 310 -6.61 -0.69 8.79
N TYR A 311 -7.55 -0.96 9.68
CA TYR A 311 -7.28 -1.19 11.09
C TYR A 311 -6.17 -2.24 11.30
N LEU A 312 -5.14 -1.89 12.07
CA LEU A 312 -3.98 -2.73 12.40
C LEU A 312 -3.19 -3.27 11.19
N CYS A 313 -3.25 -2.61 10.02
CA CYS A 313 -2.38 -2.93 8.89
C CYS A 313 -0.95 -2.44 9.17
N SER A 314 -0.23 -3.19 10.01
CA SER A 314 1.05 -2.76 10.60
C SER A 314 2.17 -2.52 9.59
N ASN A 315 2.10 -3.14 8.42
CA ASN A 315 3.07 -2.99 7.32
C ASN A 315 2.65 -1.99 6.24
N LEU A 316 1.48 -1.35 6.37
CA LEU A 316 1.04 -0.29 5.44
C LEU A 316 1.95 0.94 5.61
N LYS A 317 2.77 1.23 4.60
CA LYS A 317 3.82 2.27 4.66
C LYS A 317 3.43 3.59 4.02
N THR A 318 2.69 3.53 2.93
CA THR A 318 2.39 4.68 2.07
C THR A 318 0.92 4.72 1.69
N LEU A 319 0.40 5.94 1.58
CA LEU A 319 -0.93 6.26 1.06
C LEU A 319 -0.77 7.18 -0.16
N PRO A 320 -1.67 7.12 -1.15
CA PRO A 320 -1.66 8.06 -2.26
C PRO A 320 -2.47 9.31 -1.91
N GLU A 321 -2.24 10.40 -2.65
CA GLU A 321 -3.10 11.57 -2.62
C GLU A 321 -4.52 11.22 -3.09
N ASN A 322 -5.56 11.87 -2.55
CA ASN A 322 -6.91 11.72 -3.10
C ASN A 322 -7.09 12.63 -4.33
N THR A 323 -6.82 12.08 -5.51
CA THR A 323 -6.86 12.82 -6.79
C THR A 323 -8.06 12.50 -7.67
N THR A 324 -8.90 11.56 -7.25
CA THR A 324 -10.01 11.00 -8.05
C THR A 324 -11.37 11.17 -7.39
N ASP A 325 -11.50 12.15 -6.48
CA ASP A 325 -12.71 12.40 -5.68
C ASP A 325 -13.26 11.15 -4.96
N SER A 326 -12.35 10.25 -4.57
CA SER A 326 -12.64 8.92 -4.01
C SER A 326 -13.54 8.92 -2.78
N PHE A 327 -13.54 10.05 -2.08
CA PHE A 327 -14.16 10.20 -0.77
C PHE A 327 -15.33 11.20 -0.78
N ALA A 328 -15.85 11.56 -1.96
CA ALA A 328 -16.94 12.53 -2.11
C ALA A 328 -18.19 12.16 -1.30
N GLU A 329 -18.48 10.86 -1.19
CA GLU A 329 -19.63 10.32 -0.44
C GLU A 329 -19.26 9.80 0.95
N VAL A 330 -17.98 9.83 1.35
CA VAL A 330 -17.54 9.29 2.64
C VAL A 330 -17.98 10.18 3.79
N THR A 331 -18.58 9.54 4.80
CA THR A 331 -19.09 10.24 6.00
C THR A 331 -18.20 10.06 7.23
N THR A 332 -17.32 9.05 7.24
CA THR A 332 -16.45 8.75 8.38
C THR A 332 -15.11 8.13 7.99
N PHE A 333 -14.06 8.51 8.73
CA PHE A 333 -12.73 7.89 8.75
C PHE A 333 -12.37 7.34 10.14
N LYS A 334 -13.39 7.05 10.96
CA LYS A 334 -13.19 6.56 12.31
C LYS A 334 -12.35 5.28 12.31
N TYR A 335 -11.22 5.33 13.01
CA TYR A 335 -10.23 4.27 13.12
C TYR A 335 -9.70 3.72 11.78
N ALA A 336 -9.83 4.47 10.68
CA ALA A 336 -9.47 4.03 9.34
C ALA A 336 -8.02 3.54 9.23
N PHE A 337 -7.09 4.20 9.92
CA PHE A 337 -5.66 3.86 9.94
C PHE A 337 -5.16 3.59 11.37
N GLU A 338 -6.05 3.28 12.33
CA GLU A 338 -5.58 2.97 13.69
C GLU A 338 -4.66 1.76 13.65
N GLY A 339 -3.45 1.91 14.20
CA GLY A 339 -2.46 0.85 14.30
C GLY A 339 -1.76 0.51 12.99
N CYS A 340 -1.86 1.35 11.96
CA CYS A 340 -0.96 1.32 10.80
C CYS A 340 0.45 1.75 11.22
N SER A 341 1.12 0.93 12.02
CA SER A 341 2.35 1.29 12.73
C SER A 341 3.54 1.54 11.80
N GLY A 342 3.50 1.02 10.57
CA GLY A 342 4.48 1.25 9.52
C GLY A 342 4.26 2.51 8.69
N LEU A 343 3.13 3.22 8.86
CA LEU A 343 2.79 4.42 8.08
C LEU A 343 3.76 5.56 8.42
N GLN A 344 4.49 6.06 7.42
CA GLN A 344 5.58 7.02 7.64
C GLN A 344 5.17 8.47 7.42
N THR A 345 4.25 8.71 6.47
CA THR A 345 3.79 10.03 6.04
C THR A 345 2.30 10.00 5.72
N ILE A 346 1.63 11.14 5.91
CA ILE A 346 0.25 11.36 5.45
C ILE A 346 0.30 12.26 4.21
N PRO A 347 -0.33 11.89 3.08
CA PRO A 347 -0.43 12.75 1.91
C PRO A 347 -1.18 14.05 2.22
N ALA A 348 -0.77 15.16 1.60
CA ALA A 348 -1.25 16.50 1.98
C ALA A 348 -2.73 16.71 1.62
N SER A 349 -3.18 16.08 0.55
CA SER A 349 -4.52 16.14 -0.02
C SER A 349 -5.30 14.85 0.19
N LEU A 350 -4.92 14.02 1.17
CA LEU A 350 -5.64 12.78 1.50
C LEU A 350 -7.14 13.01 1.71
N PHE A 351 -7.51 14.12 2.37
CA PHE A 351 -8.91 14.47 2.63
C PHE A 351 -9.54 15.40 1.59
N SER A 352 -8.92 15.60 0.43
CA SER A 352 -9.54 16.41 -0.65
C SER A 352 -10.94 15.87 -0.98
N GLY A 353 -11.92 16.74 -1.23
CA GLY A 353 -13.30 16.32 -1.55
C GLY A 353 -14.11 15.70 -0.40
N CYS A 354 -13.58 15.62 0.83
CA CYS A 354 -14.26 15.04 1.99
C CYS A 354 -15.32 15.95 2.64
N ASP A 355 -16.23 16.54 1.86
CA ASP A 355 -17.21 17.52 2.36
C ASP A 355 -18.25 16.90 3.31
N LYS A 356 -18.51 15.60 3.21
CA LYS A 356 -19.52 14.88 4.02
C LYS A 356 -18.97 14.25 5.29
N VAL A 357 -17.66 14.31 5.52
CA VAL A 357 -17.03 13.68 6.69
C VAL A 357 -17.38 14.42 7.98
N THR A 358 -17.88 13.66 8.96
CA THR A 358 -18.26 14.19 10.28
C THR A 358 -17.49 13.53 11.43
N ASP A 359 -16.98 12.31 11.24
CA ASP A 359 -16.31 11.53 12.28
C ASP A 359 -14.94 11.00 11.83
N VAL A 360 -13.89 11.40 12.54
CA VAL A 360 -12.49 10.99 12.34
C VAL A 360 -11.86 10.44 13.63
N LEU A 361 -12.68 9.98 14.57
CA LEU A 361 -12.22 9.44 15.85
C LEU A 361 -11.11 8.39 15.64
N GLY A 362 -9.95 8.65 16.23
CA GLY A 362 -8.81 7.73 16.23
C GLY A 362 -8.22 7.42 14.85
N CYS A 363 -8.46 8.26 13.83
CA CYS A 363 -8.10 7.98 12.44
C CYS A 363 -6.65 7.50 12.25
N PHE A 364 -5.66 8.17 12.87
CA PHE A 364 -4.23 7.82 12.83
C PHE A 364 -3.67 7.40 14.19
N THR A 365 -4.53 6.91 15.11
CA THR A 365 -4.06 6.41 16.42
C THR A 365 -3.03 5.29 16.22
N LYS A 366 -1.94 5.27 16.99
CA LYS A 366 -0.87 4.25 16.94
C LYS A 366 -0.17 4.13 15.56
N CYS A 367 -0.20 5.16 14.72
CA CYS A 367 0.70 5.27 13.56
C CYS A 367 2.14 5.56 14.04
N ALA A 368 2.79 4.53 14.62
CA ALA A 368 4.00 4.69 15.42
C ALA A 368 5.22 5.20 14.64
N SER A 369 5.27 4.97 13.32
CA SER A 369 6.35 5.42 12.43
C SER A 369 6.12 6.80 11.80
N LEU A 370 4.99 7.45 12.11
CA LEU A 370 4.68 8.77 11.56
C LEU A 370 5.62 9.82 12.17
N THR A 371 6.37 10.51 11.30
CA THR A 371 7.39 11.50 11.72
C THR A 371 6.93 12.95 11.57
N SER A 372 5.96 13.21 10.70
CA SER A 372 5.40 14.54 10.43
C SER A 372 3.97 14.44 9.90
N VAL A 373 3.23 15.55 9.93
CA VAL A 373 1.90 15.67 9.33
C VAL A 373 1.81 16.93 8.45
N PRO A 374 1.00 16.92 7.37
CA PRO A 374 0.77 18.09 6.55
C PRO A 374 0.07 19.22 7.32
N GLU A 375 0.47 20.48 7.08
CA GLU A 375 -0.09 21.64 7.77
C GLU A 375 -1.58 21.84 7.49
N ASN A 376 -2.04 21.60 6.26
CA ASN A 376 -3.44 21.82 5.86
C ASN A 376 -4.29 20.55 5.82
N LEU A 377 -3.85 19.47 6.48
CA LEU A 377 -4.52 18.16 6.45
C LEU A 377 -6.01 18.24 6.82
N LEU A 378 -6.35 19.07 7.81
CA LEU A 378 -7.73 19.21 8.31
C LEU A 378 -8.59 20.19 7.51
N ALA A 379 -8.01 20.95 6.58
CA ALA A 379 -8.71 22.01 5.88
C ALA A 379 -9.94 21.54 5.09
N PRO A 380 -9.96 20.36 4.45
CA PRO A 380 -11.14 19.85 3.77
C PRO A 380 -12.28 19.39 4.70
N LEU A 381 -11.98 19.04 5.96
CA LEU A 381 -12.92 18.39 6.88
C LEU A 381 -13.86 19.39 7.57
N LYS A 382 -14.73 20.05 6.79
CA LYS A 382 -15.56 21.19 7.26
C LYS A 382 -16.59 20.84 8.32
N ASN A 383 -17.08 19.60 8.33
CA ASN A 383 -18.14 19.15 9.23
C ASN A 383 -17.62 18.35 10.45
N VAL A 384 -16.31 18.13 10.54
CA VAL A 384 -15.69 17.49 11.69
C VAL A 384 -15.58 18.50 12.83
N THR A 385 -16.16 18.18 13.99
CA THR A 385 -16.05 18.99 15.22
C THR A 385 -15.15 18.34 16.29
N SER A 386 -14.85 17.05 16.14
CA SER A 386 -14.09 16.26 17.11
C SER A 386 -12.83 15.65 16.49
N LEU A 387 -11.69 15.85 17.15
CA LEU A 387 -10.41 15.21 16.81
C LEU A 387 -9.97 14.22 17.88
N GLN A 388 -10.95 13.59 18.53
CA GLN A 388 -10.67 12.67 19.62
C GLN A 388 -9.70 11.57 19.16
N SER A 389 -8.58 11.42 19.87
CA SER A 389 -7.50 10.46 19.58
C SER A 389 -6.87 10.54 18.18
N PHE A 390 -7.14 11.59 17.38
CA PHE A 390 -6.82 11.61 15.94
C PHE A 390 -5.36 11.25 15.61
N LEU A 391 -4.40 11.71 16.41
CA LEU A 391 -2.95 11.45 16.27
C LEU A 391 -2.35 10.91 17.59
N ALA A 392 -3.12 10.15 18.36
CA ALA A 392 -2.66 9.56 19.62
C ALA A 392 -1.64 8.44 19.38
N HIS A 393 -0.64 8.30 20.26
CA HIS A 393 0.37 7.26 20.24
C HIS A 393 1.19 7.17 18.93
N CYS A 394 1.37 8.29 18.23
CA CYS A 394 2.32 8.45 17.13
C CYS A 394 3.72 8.63 17.72
N LYS A 395 4.38 7.52 18.07
CA LYS A 395 5.57 7.50 18.93
C LYS A 395 6.81 8.17 18.36
N GLN A 396 6.88 8.42 17.06
CA GLN A 396 8.00 9.11 16.39
C GLN A 396 7.69 10.58 16.03
N LEU A 397 6.46 11.04 16.26
CA LEU A 397 6.09 12.41 15.96
C LEU A 397 6.74 13.36 16.97
N LYS A 398 7.54 14.32 16.49
CA LYS A 398 8.32 15.25 17.34
C LYS A 398 7.66 16.59 17.61
N THR A 399 6.81 17.02 16.69
CA THR A 399 6.07 18.29 16.72
C THR A 399 4.90 18.21 15.74
N ILE A 400 4.07 19.26 15.68
CA ILE A 400 2.97 19.46 14.71
C ILE A 400 3.23 20.79 13.99
N PRO A 401 2.76 21.02 12.75
CA PRO A 401 2.85 22.34 12.13
C PRO A 401 2.09 23.41 12.93
N ALA A 402 2.64 24.62 13.05
CA ALA A 402 2.01 25.70 13.81
C ALA A 402 0.60 26.05 13.28
N GLY A 403 0.40 26.00 11.96
CA GLY A 403 -0.88 26.26 11.31
C GLY A 403 -1.83 25.06 11.20
N PHE A 404 -1.57 23.93 11.88
CA PHE A 404 -2.35 22.70 11.74
C PHE A 404 -3.87 22.89 11.92
N PHE A 405 -4.26 23.84 12.78
CA PHE A 405 -5.67 24.17 13.07
C PHE A 405 -6.17 25.44 12.38
N ALA A 406 -5.33 26.16 11.61
CA ALA A 406 -5.63 27.50 11.12
C ALA A 406 -6.88 27.59 10.21
N ARG A 407 -7.28 26.47 9.59
CA ARG A 407 -8.44 26.37 8.68
C ARG A 407 -9.59 25.52 9.22
N SER A 408 -9.60 25.26 10.53
CA SER A 408 -10.57 24.38 11.19
C SER A 408 -11.19 25.00 12.46
N PRO A 409 -11.80 26.21 12.39
CA PRO A 409 -12.34 26.91 13.56
C PRO A 409 -13.58 26.22 14.18
N GLN A 410 -14.16 25.23 13.49
CA GLN A 410 -15.31 24.46 13.96
C GLN A 410 -14.95 23.39 15.01
N ILE A 411 -13.67 23.10 15.24
CA ILE A 411 -13.24 22.08 16.20
C ILE A 411 -13.64 22.50 17.63
N THR A 412 -14.38 21.62 18.31
CA THR A 412 -14.84 21.82 19.68
C THR A 412 -14.13 20.90 20.69
N THR A 413 -13.61 19.74 20.25
CA THR A 413 -12.99 18.77 21.16
C THR A 413 -11.67 18.20 20.61
N LEU A 414 -10.65 18.23 21.49
CA LEU A 414 -9.27 17.79 21.26
C LEU A 414 -8.86 16.65 22.23
N LYS A 415 -9.86 15.90 22.71
CA LYS A 415 -9.65 14.81 23.67
C LYS A 415 -8.62 13.82 23.17
N TYR A 416 -7.56 13.57 23.94
CA TYR A 416 -6.51 12.60 23.61
C TYR A 416 -5.80 12.84 22.26
N THR A 417 -6.00 13.98 21.57
CA THR A 417 -5.60 14.13 20.15
C THR A 417 -4.13 13.84 19.90
N PHE A 418 -3.24 14.19 20.84
CA PHE A 418 -1.80 13.91 20.79
C PHE A 418 -1.33 13.07 21.99
N SER A 419 -2.26 12.37 22.66
CA SER A 419 -1.96 11.58 23.86
C SER A 419 -0.93 10.49 23.54
N GLY A 420 0.06 10.34 24.41
CA GLY A 420 1.07 9.30 24.34
C GLY A 420 2.08 9.50 23.21
N ASN A 421 2.21 10.69 22.63
CA ASN A 421 3.27 11.00 21.66
C ASN A 421 4.60 11.20 22.41
N THR A 422 5.32 10.10 22.66
CA THR A 422 6.48 10.11 23.57
C THR A 422 7.72 10.79 23.01
N ALA A 423 7.78 11.05 21.70
CA ALA A 423 8.85 11.81 21.04
C ALA A 423 8.52 13.30 20.87
N PHE A 424 7.36 13.77 21.33
CA PHE A 424 6.95 15.17 21.20
C PHE A 424 7.86 16.07 22.06
N GLU A 425 8.81 16.76 21.43
CA GLU A 425 9.85 17.53 22.14
C GLU A 425 9.44 19.02 22.29
N THR A 426 8.75 19.55 21.29
CA THR A 426 8.40 20.97 21.18
C THR A 426 6.94 21.14 20.81
N LEU A 427 6.29 22.13 21.42
CA LEU A 427 4.97 22.61 21.01
C LEU A 427 5.12 23.87 20.16
N PRO A 428 4.45 23.98 19.00
CA PRO A 428 4.42 25.21 18.24
C PRO A 428 3.72 26.34 18.99
N ALA A 429 4.33 27.52 19.04
CA ALA A 429 3.66 28.71 19.55
C ALA A 429 2.41 29.02 18.71
N GLY A 430 1.30 29.36 19.38
CA GLY A 430 0.04 29.69 18.71
C GLY A 430 -0.67 28.52 18.03
N LEU A 431 -0.33 27.27 18.34
CA LEU A 431 -0.96 26.07 17.75
C LEU A 431 -2.50 26.14 17.74
N PHE A 432 -3.11 26.62 18.81
CA PHE A 432 -4.57 26.70 18.96
C PHE A 432 -5.17 28.07 18.58
N LYS A 433 -4.39 28.96 17.96
CA LYS A 433 -4.88 30.27 17.53
C LYS A 433 -6.05 30.10 16.55
N GLY A 434 -7.19 30.70 16.89
CA GLY A 434 -8.43 30.63 16.11
C GLY A 434 -9.42 29.56 16.58
N LEU A 435 -9.08 28.73 17.57
CA LEU A 435 -9.99 27.75 18.16
C LEU A 435 -10.79 28.31 19.34
N ALA A 436 -11.49 29.42 19.13
CA ALA A 436 -12.32 30.06 20.17
C ALA A 436 -13.50 29.18 20.62
N ASN A 437 -13.92 28.23 19.79
CA ASN A 437 -15.01 27.28 20.04
C ASN A 437 -14.56 25.98 20.72
N ALA A 438 -13.26 25.75 20.90
CA ALA A 438 -12.75 24.55 21.54
C ALA A 438 -13.14 24.55 23.03
N THR A 439 -13.88 23.54 23.46
CA THR A 439 -14.39 23.39 24.84
C THR A 439 -13.59 22.37 25.63
N ASN A 440 -13.01 21.36 24.99
CA ASN A 440 -12.45 20.20 25.68
C ASN A 440 -11.04 19.82 25.20
N PHE A 441 -10.08 19.94 26.11
CA PHE A 441 -8.66 19.61 25.92
C PHE A 441 -8.20 18.43 26.81
N GLU A 442 -9.14 17.62 27.30
CA GLU A 442 -8.85 16.49 28.18
C GLU A 442 -7.79 15.56 27.56
N GLU A 443 -6.68 15.35 28.28
CA GLU A 443 -5.59 14.46 27.88
C GLU A 443 -4.94 14.76 26.51
N THR A 444 -5.09 15.98 25.99
CA THR A 444 -4.57 16.35 24.64
C THR A 444 -3.09 16.01 24.47
N PHE A 445 -2.25 16.27 25.48
CA PHE A 445 -0.81 15.97 25.49
C PHE A 445 -0.44 15.04 26.65
N TYR A 446 -1.35 14.17 27.08
CA TYR A 446 -1.11 13.21 28.16
C TYR A 446 0.10 12.33 27.80
N GLY A 447 1.07 12.17 28.70
CA GLY A 447 2.20 11.25 28.53
C GLY A 447 3.12 11.58 27.36
N CYS A 448 3.19 12.85 26.95
CA CYS A 448 4.21 13.35 26.02
C CYS A 448 5.54 13.49 26.77
N THR A 449 6.18 12.35 27.04
CA THR A 449 7.29 12.26 28.01
C THR A 449 8.55 13.03 27.62
N ALA A 450 8.74 13.37 26.35
CA ALA A 450 9.88 14.16 25.86
C ALA A 450 9.62 15.68 25.84
N LEU A 451 8.40 16.13 26.14
CA LEU A 451 8.02 17.55 26.05
C LEU A 451 8.76 18.36 27.12
N LYS A 452 9.46 19.42 26.73
CA LYS A 452 10.33 20.21 27.63
C LYS A 452 9.71 21.49 28.17
N GLU A 453 8.87 22.15 27.38
CA GLU A 453 8.27 23.45 27.71
C GLU A 453 6.88 23.60 27.08
N ILE A 454 5.98 24.29 27.79
CA ILE A 454 4.73 24.82 27.22
C ILE A 454 5.00 26.27 26.79
N PRO A 455 4.79 26.65 25.51
CA PRO A 455 5.05 28.02 25.03
C PRO A 455 4.20 29.09 25.71
N ASP A 456 4.63 30.35 25.59
CA ASP A 456 3.80 31.50 25.95
C ASP A 456 2.50 31.50 25.13
N GLU A 457 1.40 31.98 25.73
CA GLU A 457 0.11 32.17 25.06
C GLU A 457 -0.48 30.90 24.42
N PHE A 458 -0.08 29.71 24.87
CA PHE A 458 -0.34 28.46 24.16
C PHE A 458 -1.84 28.12 23.96
N PHE A 459 -2.69 28.38 24.95
CA PHE A 459 -4.15 28.30 24.83
C PHE A 459 -4.82 29.68 24.83
N ALA A 460 -4.06 30.75 24.56
CA ALA A 460 -4.60 32.09 24.63
C ALA A 460 -5.74 32.27 23.61
N GLY A 461 -6.88 32.79 24.07
CA GLY A 461 -8.05 33.02 23.23
C GLY A 461 -8.94 31.80 22.98
N CYS A 462 -8.67 30.65 23.60
CA CYS A 462 -9.61 29.51 23.65
C CYS A 462 -10.77 29.82 24.60
N THR A 463 -11.59 30.83 24.28
CA THR A 463 -12.59 31.43 25.18
C THR A 463 -13.69 30.47 25.63
N SER A 464 -13.99 29.45 24.83
CA SER A 464 -14.99 28.43 25.18
C SER A 464 -14.41 27.25 25.96
N ALA A 465 -13.10 27.23 26.23
CA ALA A 465 -12.47 26.13 26.94
C ALA A 465 -13.09 25.94 28.33
N ASP A 466 -13.55 24.72 28.59
CA ASP A 466 -14.21 24.28 29.81
C ASP A 466 -13.32 23.31 30.59
N ILE A 467 -12.68 22.36 29.89
CA ILE A 467 -11.96 21.23 30.50
C ILE A 467 -10.53 21.14 29.98
N PHE A 468 -9.56 21.17 30.91
CA PHE A 468 -8.13 20.87 30.67
C PHE A 468 -7.65 19.65 31.49
N ARG A 469 -8.57 18.73 31.81
CA ARG A 469 -8.27 17.57 32.65
C ARG A 469 -7.11 16.75 32.09
N SER A 470 -6.09 16.49 32.92
CA SER A 470 -4.93 15.67 32.57
C SER A 470 -4.18 16.10 31.30
N CYS A 471 -4.33 17.35 30.84
CA CYS A 471 -3.86 17.79 29.52
C CYS A 471 -2.36 17.54 29.31
N PHE A 472 -1.53 17.71 30.35
CA PHE A 472 -0.08 17.47 30.34
C PHE A 472 0.34 16.44 31.40
N PHE A 473 -0.58 15.58 31.84
CA PHE A 473 -0.27 14.57 32.85
C PHE A 473 0.89 13.68 32.39
N GLY A 474 1.87 13.45 33.25
CA GLY A 474 2.97 12.53 32.99
C GLY A 474 3.98 13.03 31.95
N ASN A 475 4.04 14.34 31.69
CA ASN A 475 5.06 14.94 30.84
C ASN A 475 6.37 15.06 31.62
N LYS A 476 7.07 13.94 31.74
CA LYS A 476 8.20 13.77 32.66
C LYS A 476 9.40 14.66 32.37
N ALA A 477 9.60 15.12 31.13
CA ALA A 477 10.68 16.04 30.77
C ALA A 477 10.28 17.54 30.86
N LEU A 478 9.03 17.85 31.22
CA LEU A 478 8.53 19.22 31.23
C LEU A 478 9.16 19.99 32.39
N THR A 479 9.87 21.07 32.08
CA THR A 479 10.61 21.87 33.08
C THR A 479 9.96 23.23 33.38
N LYS A 480 9.21 23.79 32.42
CA LYS A 480 8.65 25.14 32.51
C LYS A 480 7.33 25.27 31.76
N VAL A 481 6.45 26.10 32.31
CA VAL A 481 5.23 26.59 31.66
C VAL A 481 5.41 28.07 31.27
N GLY A 482 5.06 28.41 30.03
CA GLY A 482 5.12 29.77 29.50
C GLY A 482 4.11 30.72 30.14
N ARG A 483 4.28 32.02 29.89
CA ARG A 483 3.41 33.09 30.38
C ARG A 483 2.09 33.11 29.61
N ASN A 484 1.02 33.61 30.23
CA ASN A 484 -0.28 33.81 29.58
C ASN A 484 -0.87 32.54 28.93
N VAL A 485 -0.47 31.35 29.37
CA VAL A 485 -0.87 30.07 28.73
C VAL A 485 -2.38 29.91 28.64
N PHE A 486 -3.14 30.35 29.65
CA PHE A 486 -4.61 30.28 29.70
C PHE A 486 -5.30 31.65 29.55
N LYS A 487 -4.62 32.64 28.97
CA LYS A 487 -5.18 33.99 28.80
C LYS A 487 -6.47 33.95 27.96
N GLY A 488 -7.55 34.52 28.48
CA GLY A 488 -8.88 34.49 27.86
C GLY A 488 -9.67 33.19 28.07
N CYS A 489 -9.13 32.18 28.75
CA CYS A 489 -9.84 30.94 29.08
C CYS A 489 -10.78 31.15 30.29
N THR A 490 -11.83 31.94 30.10
CA THR A 490 -12.72 32.42 31.17
C THR A 490 -13.80 31.42 31.60
N ASN A 491 -14.01 30.35 30.83
CA ASN A 491 -15.07 29.37 31.05
C ASN A 491 -14.60 28.07 31.70
N VAL A 492 -13.30 27.94 32.01
CA VAL A 492 -12.74 26.69 32.53
C VAL A 492 -13.34 26.33 33.88
N THR A 493 -13.83 25.09 33.99
CA THR A 493 -14.36 24.51 35.22
C THR A 493 -13.41 23.50 35.87
N SER A 494 -12.51 22.87 35.10
CA SER A 494 -11.62 21.82 35.61
C SER A 494 -10.19 21.87 35.04
N TYR A 495 -9.23 21.93 35.97
CA TYR A 495 -7.79 21.70 35.76
C TYR A 495 -7.31 20.40 36.43
N LYS A 496 -8.23 19.48 36.71
CA LYS A 496 -7.93 18.21 37.38
C LYS A 496 -6.77 17.49 36.70
N TRP A 497 -5.75 17.10 37.47
CA TRP A 497 -4.56 16.39 36.99
C TRP A 497 -3.72 17.10 35.91
N LEU A 498 -3.93 18.40 35.65
CA LEU A 498 -3.36 19.14 34.51
C LEU A 498 -1.86 18.86 34.28
N LEU A 499 -1.04 19.00 35.32
CA LEU A 499 0.42 18.89 35.34
C LEU A 499 0.89 17.78 36.28
N ALA A 500 0.02 16.84 36.65
CA ALA A 500 0.41 15.80 37.58
C ALA A 500 1.46 14.86 36.97
N ASN A 501 2.36 14.33 37.79
CA ASN A 501 3.52 13.53 37.37
C ASN A 501 4.46 14.22 36.38
N CYS A 502 4.46 15.55 36.30
CA CYS A 502 5.52 16.33 35.65
C CYS A 502 6.72 16.45 36.60
N THR A 503 7.46 15.36 36.75
CA THR A 503 8.49 15.20 37.79
C THR A 503 9.68 16.17 37.66
N GLU A 504 9.91 16.70 36.45
CA GLU A 504 10.98 17.67 36.18
C GLU A 504 10.50 19.13 36.19
N LEU A 505 9.23 19.39 36.49
CA LEU A 505 8.65 20.74 36.44
C LEU A 505 9.25 21.61 37.55
N VAL A 506 9.95 22.68 37.16
CA VAL A 506 10.63 23.58 38.10
C VAL A 506 9.86 24.89 38.30
N SER A 507 9.18 25.38 37.26
CA SER A 507 8.53 26.69 37.29
C SER A 507 7.21 26.74 36.53
N VAL A 508 6.26 27.48 37.12
CA VAL A 508 5.01 27.92 36.47
C VAL A 508 4.80 29.42 36.75
N PRO A 509 4.11 30.17 35.87
CA PRO A 509 3.75 31.54 36.17
C PRO A 509 2.76 31.61 37.34
N ALA A 510 2.95 32.56 38.25
CA ALA A 510 2.05 32.78 39.38
C ALA A 510 0.62 33.07 38.91
N ASP A 511 0.49 33.88 37.85
CA ASP A 511 -0.75 34.38 37.24
C ASP A 511 -1.39 33.42 36.23
N MET A 512 -0.91 32.17 36.13
CA MET A 512 -1.34 31.25 35.05
C MET A 512 -2.85 30.96 35.03
N PHE A 513 -3.56 31.18 36.14
CA PHE A 513 -5.01 30.95 36.27
C PHE A 513 -5.82 32.25 36.47
N ASP A 514 -5.28 33.41 36.13
CA ASP A 514 -5.90 34.72 36.41
C ASP A 514 -7.23 34.92 35.67
N ASP A 515 -7.38 34.43 34.45
CA ASP A 515 -8.65 34.57 33.72
C ASP A 515 -9.64 33.44 34.04
N SER A 516 -9.16 32.33 34.58
CA SER A 516 -9.97 31.14 34.91
C SER A 516 -10.65 31.27 36.29
N ARG A 517 -11.58 32.21 36.39
CA ARG A 517 -12.30 32.54 37.65
C ARG A 517 -13.41 31.55 38.03
N LYS A 518 -13.82 30.67 37.11
CA LYS A 518 -14.93 29.71 37.28
C LYS A 518 -14.51 28.28 37.66
N VAL A 519 -13.22 28.05 37.90
CA VAL A 519 -12.69 26.70 38.15
C VAL A 519 -13.21 26.16 39.47
N THR A 520 -13.81 24.97 39.42
CA THR A 520 -14.29 24.26 40.62
C THR A 520 -13.48 23.01 40.93
N ASP A 521 -12.68 22.51 39.99
CA ASP A 521 -11.90 21.29 40.16
C ASP A 521 -10.40 21.51 39.86
N PHE A 522 -9.60 21.58 40.93
CA PHE A 522 -8.15 21.60 40.95
C PHE A 522 -7.53 20.27 41.44
N SER A 523 -8.31 19.20 41.53
CA SER A 523 -7.86 17.92 42.11
C SER A 523 -6.60 17.42 41.42
N GLY A 524 -5.53 17.20 42.19
CA GLY A 524 -4.26 16.70 41.67
C GLY A 524 -3.59 17.57 40.61
N THR A 525 -3.94 18.86 40.45
CA THR A 525 -3.42 19.73 39.36
C THR A 525 -1.90 19.65 39.21
N PHE A 526 -1.16 19.69 40.33
CA PHE A 526 0.30 19.63 40.37
C PHE A 526 0.84 18.34 40.99
N ARG A 527 -0.02 17.35 41.24
CA ARG A 527 0.36 16.18 42.03
C ARG A 527 1.64 15.53 41.51
N ASP A 528 2.58 15.28 42.41
CA ASP A 528 3.87 14.64 42.16
C ASP A 528 4.81 15.47 41.24
N ALA A 529 4.61 16.80 41.14
CA ALA A 529 5.56 17.76 40.58
C ALA A 529 6.65 18.13 41.61
N ALA A 530 7.48 17.14 41.96
CA ALA A 530 8.39 17.22 43.11
C ALA A 530 9.45 18.35 43.04
N LYS A 531 9.79 18.84 41.84
CA LYS A 531 10.78 19.90 41.63
C LYS A 531 10.20 21.31 41.53
N LEU A 532 8.89 21.47 41.71
CA LEU A 532 8.19 22.74 41.58
C LEU A 532 8.61 23.70 42.71
N ALA A 533 9.62 24.53 42.45
CA ALA A 533 10.30 25.36 43.44
C ALA A 533 9.91 26.85 43.30
N VAL A 534 8.60 27.09 43.27
CA VAL A 534 8.00 28.43 43.18
C VAL A 534 6.94 28.60 44.26
N GLU A 535 6.47 29.84 44.43
CA GLU A 535 5.26 30.12 45.19
C GLU A 535 4.05 29.54 44.42
N SER A 536 3.08 28.95 45.14
CA SER A 536 1.90 28.39 44.48
C SER A 536 1.13 29.45 43.67
N PRO A 537 0.44 29.07 42.57
CA PRO A 537 -0.25 30.03 41.71
C PRO A 537 -1.28 30.89 42.48
N TYR A 538 -1.28 32.18 42.17
CA TYR A 538 -2.12 33.18 42.81
C TYR A 538 -2.56 34.25 41.81
N THR A 539 -3.65 34.92 42.15
CA THR A 539 -4.17 36.06 41.40
C THR A 539 -4.16 37.30 42.28
N THR A 540 -3.71 38.43 41.75
CA THR A 540 -3.70 39.69 42.52
C THR A 540 -5.06 40.40 42.40
N ILE A 541 -5.70 40.69 43.54
CA ILE A 541 -6.96 41.45 43.64
C ILE A 541 -6.69 42.64 44.55
N ASP A 542 -6.82 43.85 44.02
CA ASP A 542 -6.59 45.10 44.76
C ASP A 542 -5.25 45.14 45.52
N GLY A 543 -4.21 44.56 44.90
CA GLY A 543 -2.86 44.47 45.48
C GLY A 543 -2.64 43.31 46.45
N VAL A 544 -3.66 42.49 46.73
CA VAL A 544 -3.59 41.31 47.60
C VAL A 544 -3.46 40.04 46.76
N LYS A 545 -2.52 39.15 47.13
CA LYS A 545 -2.42 37.82 46.51
C LYS A 545 -3.55 36.93 47.02
N VAL A 546 -4.25 36.28 46.11
CA VAL A 546 -5.25 35.24 46.39
C VAL A 546 -4.81 33.95 45.71
N HIS A 547 -4.23 33.04 46.48
CA HIS A 547 -3.79 31.73 46.01
C HIS A 547 -4.95 30.83 45.61
N ILE A 548 -4.71 29.81 44.79
CA ILE A 548 -5.79 28.89 44.36
C ILE A 548 -6.52 28.21 45.53
N TYR A 549 -5.84 28.00 46.67
CA TYR A 549 -6.41 27.43 47.89
C TYR A 549 -7.18 28.45 48.75
N GLU A 550 -7.06 29.75 48.47
CA GLU A 550 -7.78 30.84 49.15
C GLU A 550 -9.04 31.27 48.41
N ARG A 551 -9.23 30.87 47.14
CA ARG A 551 -10.32 31.35 46.28
C ARG A 551 -11.72 31.17 46.88
N SER A 552 -11.95 30.18 47.74
CA SER A 552 -13.23 30.02 48.45
C SER A 552 -13.56 31.15 49.42
N LEU A 553 -12.57 31.94 49.85
CA LEU A 553 -12.72 33.11 50.72
C LEU A 553 -13.01 34.40 49.95
N HIS A 554 -12.96 34.36 48.61
CA HIS A 554 -13.16 35.51 47.74
C HIS A 554 -14.31 35.27 46.73
N PRO A 555 -15.55 35.04 47.20
CA PRO A 555 -16.68 34.66 46.37
C PRO A 555 -17.11 35.73 45.35
N ASP A 556 -16.79 36.99 45.60
CA ASP A 556 -17.07 38.09 44.67
C ASP A 556 -16.18 38.05 43.42
N ALA A 557 -15.04 37.36 43.50
CA ALA A 557 -14.06 37.29 42.42
C ALA A 557 -13.90 35.89 41.81
N PHE A 558 -14.27 34.83 42.54
CA PHE A 558 -14.09 33.44 42.10
C PHE A 558 -15.30 32.56 42.43
N THR A 559 -15.54 31.58 41.57
CA THR A 559 -16.32 30.42 41.96
C THR A 559 -15.51 29.57 42.94
N ALA A 560 -16.11 29.20 44.08
CA ALA A 560 -15.42 28.42 45.10
C ALA A 560 -14.99 27.04 44.57
N PRO A 561 -13.71 26.64 44.73
CA PRO A 561 -13.25 25.29 44.44
C PRO A 561 -14.01 24.24 45.25
N LYS A 562 -14.49 23.19 44.58
CA LYS A 562 -15.25 22.06 45.18
C LYS A 562 -14.42 20.78 45.26
N SER A 563 -13.45 20.62 44.37
CA SER A 563 -12.60 19.44 44.29
C SER A 563 -11.15 19.88 44.16
N PHE A 564 -10.34 19.61 45.17
CA PHE A 564 -8.96 20.10 45.28
C PHE A 564 -8.03 19.11 45.99
N GLY A 565 -8.56 17.93 46.35
CA GLY A 565 -7.80 16.90 47.03
C GLY A 565 -6.54 16.54 46.24
N THR A 566 -5.44 16.30 46.95
CA THR A 566 -4.13 15.97 46.39
C THR A 566 -3.53 17.00 45.42
N CYS A 567 -4.08 18.22 45.28
CA CYS A 567 -3.61 19.23 44.31
C CYS A 567 -2.09 19.40 44.30
N PHE A 568 -1.50 19.54 45.49
CA PHE A 568 -0.08 19.70 45.73
C PHE A 568 0.58 18.49 46.37
N ARG A 569 -0.08 17.32 46.38
CA ARG A 569 0.53 16.11 46.94
C ARG A 569 1.86 15.84 46.25
N GLY A 570 2.94 15.67 47.03
CA GLY A 570 4.29 15.45 46.50
C GLY A 570 5.02 16.72 46.03
N CYS A 571 4.45 17.92 46.18
CA CYS A 571 5.06 19.20 45.78
C CYS A 571 5.83 19.86 46.94
N THR A 572 6.71 19.13 47.61
CA THR A 572 7.39 19.61 48.84
C THR A 572 8.41 20.73 48.60
N ALA A 573 8.71 21.06 47.34
CA ALA A 573 9.63 22.13 46.96
C ALA A 573 8.96 23.51 46.86
N LEU A 574 7.63 23.60 46.94
CA LEU A 574 6.91 24.88 46.90
C LEU A 574 7.40 25.81 48.01
N THR A 575 7.61 27.09 47.69
CA THR A 575 8.18 28.04 48.66
C THR A 575 7.21 28.37 49.81
N ASP A 576 5.92 28.13 49.60
CA ASP A 576 4.82 28.30 50.55
C ASP A 576 4.28 26.96 51.10
N TRP A 577 5.02 25.85 50.91
CA TRP A 577 4.61 24.51 51.33
C TRP A 577 4.11 24.44 52.79
N ASP A 578 4.86 25.03 53.73
CA ASP A 578 4.51 25.01 55.16
C ASP A 578 3.22 25.81 55.47
N ALA A 579 2.97 26.89 54.71
CA ALA A 579 1.74 27.66 54.83
C ALA A 579 0.52 26.86 54.35
N ILE A 580 0.67 26.14 53.21
CA ILE A 580 -0.38 25.23 52.72
C ILE A 580 -0.60 24.09 53.71
N GLY A 581 0.47 23.50 54.25
CA GLY A 581 0.38 22.37 55.18
C GLY A 581 -0.33 22.70 56.49
N SER A 582 -0.18 23.93 57.00
CA SER A 582 -0.80 24.39 58.25
C SER A 582 -2.21 24.94 58.07
N GLY A 583 -2.46 25.71 57.01
CA GLY A 583 -3.76 26.37 56.76
C GLY A 583 -4.71 25.59 55.85
N TYR A 584 -4.18 24.73 54.98
CA TYR A 584 -4.91 24.16 53.84
C TYR A 584 -4.55 22.68 53.59
N ALA A 585 -4.31 21.91 54.64
CA ALA A 585 -3.77 20.53 54.56
C ALA A 585 -4.47 19.60 53.56
N ALA A 586 -5.78 19.76 53.32
CA ALA A 586 -6.54 18.97 52.34
C ALA A 586 -6.05 19.14 50.89
N TRP A 587 -5.32 20.21 50.57
CA TRP A 587 -4.70 20.44 49.26
C TRP A 587 -3.40 19.64 49.07
N THR A 588 -2.79 19.19 50.17
CA THR A 588 -1.52 18.42 50.16
C THR A 588 -1.70 16.92 50.38
N LYS A 589 -2.82 16.50 50.98
CA LYS A 589 -3.13 15.12 51.37
C LYS A 589 -3.79 14.32 50.26
#